data_AF-A0A6M0C2I4-F1
#
_entry.id   AF-A0A6M0C2I4-F1
#
_cell.length_a   1.000
_cell.length_b   1.000
_cell.length_c   1.000
_cell.angle_alpha   90.00
_cell.angle_beta   90.00
_cell.angle_gamma   90.00
#
_symmetry.space_group_name_H-M   'P 1'
#
loop_
_entity.id
_entity.type
_entity.pdbx_description
1 polymer ?
#
loop_
_entity_poly.entity_id
_entity_poly.type
_entity_poly.pdbx_seq_one_letter_code
_entity_poly.pdbx_strand_id
1 'polypeptide(L)'
;MANTSMANNSWQFWIDRGGTFTDIVAKAPDGQIIIHKLLSENPDRYQDAPVQGIREILGITQHQPISSEEIEVIKMGTTVATNALLERKGDRTVLVITKGFKDALRVGYQNRPNIFAREIILPEMLYEKVIEVEERYTAKGEEIIPLQTTELTIQLQEVYTAGIRSCAIVLMYGYRYPKHEQKIKEIAQEIGFTQISVSHEVSPLMKLVSRGDTTVVDAYLSPILLRYVNQVSNSLKKGTGNREQGTEKENYFAKKILSNISERQSVKLMFMQSNGGLTDAQKFQGKDSILSGPAGGIVGAVQTSKMAGFHKIISFDMGGTSTDV
;
A
#
# COMPACT_ATOMS: atom_id res chain seq x y z
N MET A 1 -8.04 48.49 1.06
CA MET A 1 -8.28 47.42 0.08
C MET A 1 -8.03 46.11 0.78
N ALA A 2 -9.10 45.45 1.24
CA ALA A 2 -9.01 44.19 1.96
C ALA A 2 -8.77 43.05 0.96
N ASN A 3 -7.71 42.29 1.17
CA ASN A 3 -7.44 41.04 0.46
C ASN A 3 -8.44 40.00 0.98
N THR A 4 -9.58 39.86 0.32
CA THR A 4 -10.52 38.78 0.57
C THR A 4 -9.89 37.50 0.03
N SER A 5 -9.16 36.78 0.88
CA SER A 5 -8.80 35.39 0.60
C SER A 5 -10.11 34.63 0.36
N MET A 6 -10.28 34.03 -0.82
CA MET A 6 -11.40 33.13 -1.07
C MET A 6 -11.44 32.09 0.06
N ALA A 7 -12.47 32.15 0.89
CA ALA A 7 -12.68 31.15 1.93
C ALA A 7 -12.83 29.80 1.21
N ASN A 8 -11.99 28.83 1.57
CA ASN A 8 -12.14 27.47 1.07
C ASN A 8 -13.47 26.94 1.61
N ASN A 9 -14.48 26.85 0.75
CA ASN A 9 -15.85 26.47 1.12
C ASN A 9 -16.04 24.97 1.40
N SER A 10 -14.94 24.24 1.62
CA SER A 10 -14.94 22.78 1.67
C SER A 10 -14.16 22.26 2.88
N TRP A 11 -14.59 21.13 3.39
CA TRP A 11 -13.98 20.42 4.51
C TRP A 11 -12.65 19.79 4.12
N GLN A 12 -11.73 19.75 5.09
CA GLN A 12 -10.48 18.99 4.99
C GLN A 12 -10.37 18.04 6.16
N PHE A 13 -9.98 16.79 5.90
CA PHE A 13 -9.79 15.77 6.94
C PHE A 13 -8.36 15.24 6.94
N TRP A 14 -7.81 15.09 8.15
CA TRP A 14 -6.58 14.35 8.44
C TRP A 14 -6.94 13.24 9.41
N ILE A 15 -6.70 12.00 9.01
CA ILE A 15 -7.13 10.82 9.75
C ILE A 15 -5.91 9.94 9.98
N ASP A 16 -5.70 9.51 11.22
CA ASP A 16 -4.74 8.47 11.54
C ASP A 16 -5.47 7.25 12.09
N ARG A 17 -5.51 6.18 11.29
CA ARG A 17 -6.09 4.90 11.71
C ARG A 17 -5.01 4.05 12.36
N GLY A 18 -4.93 4.13 13.69
CA GLY A 18 -4.10 3.24 14.51
C GLY A 18 -4.75 1.88 14.76
N GLY A 19 -4.08 1.04 15.56
CA GLY A 19 -4.59 -0.28 15.93
C GLY A 19 -5.81 -0.24 16.86
N THR A 20 -5.81 0.63 17.87
CA THR A 20 -6.89 0.72 18.87
C THR A 20 -7.88 1.83 18.57
N PHE A 21 -7.38 3.03 18.25
CA PHE A 21 -8.18 4.21 18.00
C PHE A 21 -7.87 4.81 16.63
N THR A 22 -8.88 5.42 16.04
CA THR A 22 -8.78 6.28 14.86
C THR A 22 -8.92 7.72 15.32
N ASP A 23 -7.91 8.52 15.05
CA ASP A 23 -7.86 9.94 15.37
C ASP A 23 -8.17 10.76 14.13
N ILE A 24 -9.05 11.75 14.26
CA ILE A 24 -9.49 12.60 13.15
C ILE A 24 -9.33 14.04 13.55
N VAL A 25 -8.64 14.80 12.71
CA VAL A 25 -8.63 16.25 12.72
C VAL A 25 -9.37 16.71 11.47
N ALA A 26 -10.41 17.51 11.64
CA ALA A 26 -11.16 18.10 10.54
C ALA A 26 -11.04 19.63 10.59
N LYS A 27 -10.98 20.25 9.43
CA LYS A 27 -11.11 21.69 9.26
C LYS A 27 -12.39 21.99 8.51
N ALA A 28 -13.29 22.70 9.18
CA ALA A 28 -14.54 23.18 8.62
C ALA A 28 -14.30 24.33 7.61
N PRO A 29 -15.26 24.62 6.71
CA PRO A 29 -15.17 25.72 5.74
C PRO A 29 -14.93 27.10 6.37
N ASP A 30 -15.44 27.32 7.58
CA ASP A 30 -15.22 28.55 8.36
C ASP A 30 -13.84 28.61 9.04
N GLY A 31 -13.05 27.55 8.91
CA GLY A 31 -11.71 27.41 9.49
C GLY A 31 -11.68 26.77 10.87
N GLN A 32 -12.82 26.41 11.46
CA GLN A 32 -12.86 25.73 12.76
C GLN A 32 -12.15 24.37 12.67
N ILE A 33 -11.33 24.07 13.68
CA ILE A 33 -10.70 22.75 13.84
C ILE A 33 -11.53 21.90 14.79
N ILE A 34 -11.88 20.71 14.34
CA ILE A 34 -12.60 19.70 15.12
C ILE A 34 -11.69 18.50 15.29
N ILE A 35 -11.57 18.01 16.53
CA ILE A 35 -10.83 16.80 16.85
C ILE A 35 -11.86 15.75 17.27
N HIS A 36 -11.75 14.56 16.69
CA HIS A 36 -12.66 13.45 16.95
C HIS A 36 -11.89 12.14 17.07
N LYS A 37 -12.37 11.25 17.95
CA LYS A 37 -11.69 9.98 18.26
C LYS A 37 -12.70 8.84 18.33
N LEU A 38 -12.39 7.76 17.62
CA LEU A 38 -13.24 6.56 17.52
C LEU A 38 -12.40 5.32 17.80
N LEU A 39 -13.04 4.22 18.18
CA LEU A 39 -12.39 2.90 18.16
C LEU A 39 -12.07 2.53 16.70
N SER A 40 -10.89 2.00 16.43
CA SER A 40 -10.49 1.60 15.07
C SER A 40 -11.30 0.42 14.54
N GLU A 41 -11.79 -0.43 15.43
CA GLU A 41 -12.66 -1.57 15.12
C GLU A 41 -13.84 -1.61 16.09
N ASN A 42 -15.06 -1.51 15.55
CA ASN A 42 -16.31 -1.67 16.28
C ASN A 42 -17.41 -2.17 15.33
N PRO A 43 -17.34 -3.45 14.91
CA PRO A 43 -18.17 -3.99 13.84
C PRO A 43 -19.67 -3.94 14.14
N ASP A 44 -20.06 -3.94 15.41
CA ASP A 44 -21.47 -3.81 15.83
C ASP A 44 -22.06 -2.42 15.56
N ARG A 45 -21.21 -1.39 15.38
CA ARG A 45 -21.65 0.00 15.19
C ARG A 45 -21.34 0.57 13.82
N TYR A 46 -20.20 0.24 13.25
CA TYR A 46 -19.76 0.77 11.95
C TYR A 46 -18.76 -0.16 11.26
N GLN A 47 -18.75 -0.09 9.93
CA GLN A 47 -17.85 -0.90 9.11
C GLN A 47 -16.42 -0.34 9.05
N ASP A 48 -16.26 0.99 9.12
CA ASP A 48 -14.96 1.66 9.00
C ASP A 48 -14.97 2.96 9.82
N ALA A 49 -14.01 3.10 10.73
CA ALA A 49 -13.92 4.23 11.66
C ALA A 49 -13.64 5.58 10.95
N PRO A 50 -12.70 5.68 9.97
CA PRO A 50 -12.52 6.89 9.16
C PRO A 50 -13.82 7.41 8.53
N VAL A 51 -14.57 6.55 7.84
CA VAL A 51 -15.84 6.92 7.21
C VAL A 51 -16.87 7.33 8.24
N GLN A 52 -16.99 6.59 9.35
CA GLN A 52 -17.93 6.91 10.41
C GLN A 52 -17.63 8.27 11.05
N GLY A 53 -16.37 8.59 11.30
CA GLY A 53 -16.00 9.87 11.88
C GLY A 53 -16.25 11.06 10.96
N ILE A 54 -16.05 10.89 9.64
CA ILE A 54 -16.48 11.90 8.66
C ILE A 54 -17.99 12.13 8.75
N ARG A 55 -18.79 11.06 8.87
CA ARG A 55 -20.26 11.16 8.99
C ARG A 55 -20.68 11.91 10.25
N GLU A 56 -20.08 11.58 11.39
CA GLU A 56 -20.38 12.22 12.67
C GLU A 56 -20.04 13.72 12.66
N ILE A 57 -18.89 14.10 12.07
CA ILE A 57 -18.46 15.50 11.96
C ILE A 57 -19.37 16.29 11.01
N LEU A 58 -19.80 15.68 9.90
CA LEU A 58 -20.73 16.31 8.96
C LEU A 58 -22.19 16.27 9.43
N GLY A 59 -22.50 15.61 10.55
CA GLY A 59 -23.87 15.43 11.04
C GLY A 59 -24.74 14.55 10.14
N ILE A 60 -24.14 13.67 9.35
CA ILE A 60 -24.81 12.82 8.37
C ILE A 60 -25.17 11.47 9.01
N THR A 61 -26.39 10.98 8.78
CA THR A 61 -26.83 9.66 9.29
C THR A 61 -26.14 8.50 8.55
N GLN A 62 -26.10 7.31 9.15
CA GLN A 62 -25.36 6.15 8.60
C GLN A 62 -25.75 5.76 7.16
N HIS A 63 -27.01 6.00 6.76
CA HIS A 63 -27.52 5.61 5.45
C HIS A 63 -27.48 6.72 4.41
N GLN A 64 -27.17 7.95 4.80
CA GLN A 64 -27.11 9.07 3.87
C GLN A 64 -25.80 9.07 3.08
N PRO A 65 -25.81 9.44 1.79
CA PRO A 65 -24.59 9.68 1.02
C PRO A 65 -23.73 10.77 1.67
N ILE A 66 -22.40 10.59 1.69
CA ILE A 66 -21.48 11.69 2.00
C ILE A 66 -21.31 12.52 0.73
N SER A 67 -21.62 13.81 0.76
CA SER A 67 -21.44 14.68 -0.41
C SER A 67 -19.96 14.90 -0.67
N SER A 68 -19.47 14.45 -1.84
CA SER A 68 -18.07 14.66 -2.22
C SER A 68 -17.74 16.11 -2.55
N GLU A 69 -18.75 16.93 -2.85
CA GLU A 69 -18.59 18.35 -3.19
C GLU A 69 -18.25 19.20 -1.95
N GLU A 70 -18.62 18.71 -0.77
CA GLU A 70 -18.37 19.38 0.51
C GLU A 70 -16.95 19.11 1.04
N ILE A 71 -16.22 18.16 0.46
CA ILE A 71 -14.91 17.72 0.94
C ILE A 71 -13.83 17.98 -0.11
N GLU A 72 -12.87 18.84 0.22
CA GLU A 72 -11.74 19.14 -0.64
C GLU A 72 -10.74 17.98 -0.67
N VAL A 73 -10.36 17.48 0.51
CA VAL A 73 -9.30 16.48 0.64
C VAL A 73 -9.46 15.67 1.93
N ILE A 74 -9.15 14.38 1.83
CA ILE A 74 -8.97 13.47 2.96
C ILE A 74 -7.54 12.94 2.90
N LYS A 75 -6.78 13.12 3.98
CA LYS A 75 -5.41 12.63 4.14
C LYS A 75 -5.40 11.57 5.23
N MET A 76 -4.84 10.40 4.94
CA MET A 76 -4.93 9.24 5.83
C MET A 76 -3.56 8.63 6.12
N GLY A 77 -3.25 8.44 7.41
CA GLY A 77 -2.27 7.49 7.91
C GLY A 77 -2.97 6.19 8.31
N THR A 78 -2.31 5.05 8.14
CA THR A 78 -2.88 3.75 8.53
C THR A 78 -1.81 2.76 8.95
N THR A 79 -2.08 2.01 10.03
CA THR A 79 -1.22 0.91 10.49
C THR A 79 -1.59 -0.44 9.90
N VAL A 80 -2.56 -0.51 8.98
CA VAL A 80 -3.07 -1.78 8.40
C VAL A 80 -1.96 -2.64 7.83
N ALA A 81 -1.04 -2.07 7.07
CA ALA A 81 0.07 -2.82 6.48
C ALA A 81 1.10 -3.26 7.52
N THR A 82 1.49 -2.39 8.44
CA THR A 82 2.43 -2.73 9.52
C THR A 82 1.88 -3.88 10.37
N ASN A 83 0.60 -3.82 10.77
CA ASN A 83 -0.04 -4.87 11.55
C ASN A 83 -0.15 -6.17 10.75
N ALA A 84 -0.54 -6.12 9.48
CA ALA A 84 -0.59 -7.30 8.63
C ALA A 84 0.79 -7.97 8.46
N LEU A 85 1.86 -7.17 8.42
CA LEU A 85 3.24 -7.67 8.35
C LEU A 85 3.66 -8.35 9.67
N LEU A 86 3.39 -7.70 10.81
CA LEU A 86 3.72 -8.23 12.15
C LEU A 86 2.93 -9.51 12.48
N GLU A 87 1.64 -9.54 12.12
CA GLU A 87 0.74 -10.67 12.38
C GLU A 87 0.79 -11.76 11.29
N ARG A 88 1.62 -11.59 10.25
CA ARG A 88 1.71 -12.52 9.10
C ARG A 88 0.36 -12.78 8.42
N LYS A 89 -0.44 -11.72 8.25
CA LYS A 89 -1.78 -11.75 7.63
C LYS A 89 -1.82 -11.15 6.22
N GLY A 90 -0.71 -11.21 5.48
CA GLY A 90 -0.67 -10.82 4.06
C GLY A 90 -1.15 -11.89 3.09
N ASP A 91 -1.22 -11.51 1.82
CA ASP A 91 -1.68 -12.42 0.77
C ASP A 91 -0.58 -13.43 0.43
N ARG A 92 -1.00 -14.68 0.23
CA ARG A 92 -0.13 -15.79 -0.18
C ARG A 92 0.62 -15.41 -1.45
N THR A 93 1.95 -15.47 -1.39
CA THR A 93 2.84 -14.91 -2.43
C THR A 93 3.81 -15.96 -2.96
N VAL A 94 3.99 -15.99 -4.29
CA VAL A 94 5.08 -16.73 -4.96
C VAL A 94 6.24 -15.78 -5.30
N LEU A 95 7.47 -16.25 -5.12
CA LEU A 95 8.68 -15.59 -5.62
C LEU A 95 9.11 -16.23 -6.94
N VAL A 96 9.24 -15.42 -7.98
CA VAL A 96 9.84 -15.82 -9.27
C VAL A 96 11.23 -15.21 -9.34
N ILE A 97 12.27 -16.04 -9.45
CA ILE A 97 13.67 -15.61 -9.36
C ILE A 97 14.54 -16.34 -10.37
N THR A 98 15.66 -15.75 -10.76
CA THR A 98 16.64 -16.39 -11.65
C THR A 98 17.10 -17.74 -11.09
N LYS A 99 17.17 -18.77 -11.93
CA LYS A 99 17.65 -20.11 -11.58
C LYS A 99 19.05 -20.07 -10.94
N GLY A 100 19.24 -20.83 -9.87
CA GLY A 100 20.41 -20.82 -8.99
C GLY A 100 20.33 -19.81 -7.84
N PHE A 101 19.27 -19.00 -7.75
CA PHE A 101 19.09 -17.98 -6.71
C PHE A 101 17.87 -18.23 -5.80
N LYS A 102 17.29 -19.44 -5.81
CA LYS A 102 16.14 -19.82 -4.99
C LYS A 102 16.18 -19.33 -3.55
N ASP A 103 17.32 -19.53 -2.89
CA ASP A 103 17.50 -19.26 -1.47
C ASP A 103 18.13 -17.89 -1.19
N ALA A 104 18.33 -17.05 -2.22
CA ALA A 104 19.07 -15.79 -2.08
C ALA A 104 18.49 -14.85 -1.02
N LEU A 105 17.15 -14.73 -0.95
CA LEU A 105 16.49 -13.87 0.05
C LEU A 105 16.50 -14.50 1.45
N ARG A 106 16.41 -15.84 1.53
CA ARG A 106 16.51 -16.57 2.80
C ARG A 106 17.90 -16.50 3.41
N VAL A 107 18.95 -16.58 2.58
CA VAL A 107 20.35 -16.43 3.01
C VAL A 107 20.65 -14.97 3.38
N GLY A 108 20.06 -14.02 2.65
CA GLY A 108 20.24 -12.60 2.89
C GLY A 108 21.71 -12.18 2.79
N TYR A 109 22.16 -11.36 3.75
CA TYR A 109 23.55 -10.90 3.85
C TYR A 109 24.41 -11.73 4.82
N GLN A 110 23.88 -12.85 5.35
CA GLN A 110 24.55 -13.69 6.35
C GLN A 110 24.97 -12.94 7.63
N ASN A 111 24.32 -11.81 7.93
CA ASN A 111 24.57 -11.06 9.16
C ASN A 111 24.22 -11.94 10.37
N ARG A 112 25.15 -12.07 11.31
CA ARG A 112 24.94 -12.79 12.58
C ARG A 112 24.86 -11.78 13.73
N PRO A 113 23.67 -11.27 14.09
CA PRO A 113 23.53 -10.32 15.19
C PRO A 113 24.04 -10.92 16.51
N ASN A 114 23.81 -12.21 16.71
CA ASN A 114 24.36 -12.99 17.83
C ASN A 114 25.47 -13.92 17.32
N ILE A 115 26.70 -13.40 17.17
CA ILE A 115 27.83 -14.11 16.55
C ILE A 115 28.19 -15.46 17.21
N PHE A 116 27.86 -15.66 18.49
CA PHE A 116 28.15 -16.88 19.26
C PHE A 116 26.94 -17.81 19.41
N ALA A 117 25.78 -17.49 18.84
CA ALA A 117 24.62 -18.37 18.90
C ALA A 117 24.91 -19.68 18.16
N ARG A 118 24.82 -20.82 18.88
CA ARG A 118 25.01 -22.16 18.30
C ARG A 118 23.82 -22.59 17.45
N GLU A 119 22.63 -22.13 17.80
CA GLU A 119 21.39 -22.33 17.07
C GLU A 119 21.01 -21.01 16.36
N ILE A 120 20.96 -21.04 15.03
CA ILE A 120 20.59 -19.88 14.22
C ILE A 120 19.12 -20.04 13.84
N ILE A 121 18.27 -19.17 14.39
CA ILE A 121 16.87 -19.09 14.01
C ILE A 121 16.77 -18.11 12.84
N LEU A 122 16.48 -18.63 11.65
CA LEU A 122 16.25 -17.80 10.47
C LEU A 122 14.81 -17.24 10.50
N PRO A 123 14.59 -16.00 10.04
CA PRO A 123 13.25 -15.47 9.87
C PRO A 123 12.43 -16.31 8.90
N GLU A 124 11.13 -16.41 9.17
CA GLU A 124 10.17 -16.96 8.22
C GLU A 124 9.99 -16.00 7.03
N MET A 125 10.02 -16.55 5.81
CA MET A 125 9.86 -15.78 4.58
C MET A 125 8.40 -15.41 4.34
N LEU A 126 8.17 -14.26 3.68
CA LEU A 126 6.81 -13.79 3.34
C LEU A 126 6.23 -14.47 2.09
N TYR A 127 7.05 -15.22 1.34
CA TYR A 127 6.62 -16.02 0.20
C TYR A 127 6.50 -17.50 0.59
N GLU A 128 5.54 -18.20 -0.01
CA GLU A 128 5.27 -19.63 0.26
C GLU A 128 6.00 -20.56 -0.71
N LYS A 129 6.15 -20.12 -1.97
CA LYS A 129 6.73 -20.90 -3.06
C LYS A 129 7.76 -20.08 -3.81
N VAL A 130 8.74 -20.77 -4.38
CA VAL A 130 9.76 -20.18 -5.25
C VAL A 130 9.75 -20.90 -6.59
N ILE A 131 9.68 -20.12 -7.67
CA ILE A 131 9.85 -20.56 -9.05
C ILE A 131 11.21 -20.05 -9.53
N GLU A 132 12.06 -20.97 -9.94
CA GLU A 132 13.36 -20.66 -10.55
C GLU A 132 13.23 -20.60 -12.07
N VAL A 133 13.54 -19.46 -12.66
CA VAL A 133 13.40 -19.21 -14.08
C VAL A 133 14.75 -19.31 -14.77
N GLU A 134 14.81 -20.14 -15.80
CA GLU A 134 15.98 -20.25 -16.65
C GLU A 134 16.04 -19.04 -17.60
N GLU A 135 16.83 -18.07 -17.19
CA GLU A 135 17.11 -16.83 -17.90
C GLU A 135 18.43 -16.25 -17.37
N ARG A 136 19.18 -15.50 -18.19
CA ARG A 136 20.38 -14.80 -17.70
C ARG A 136 20.84 -13.65 -18.58
N TYR A 137 21.04 -12.48 -17.96
CA TYR A 137 21.86 -11.40 -18.50
C TYR A 137 23.26 -11.33 -17.86
N THR A 138 24.24 -10.83 -18.61
CA THR A 138 25.50 -10.35 -18.05
C THR A 138 25.31 -8.98 -17.36
N ALA A 139 26.32 -8.55 -16.57
CA ALA A 139 26.34 -7.20 -16.01
C ALA A 139 26.35 -6.09 -17.09
N LYS A 140 26.74 -6.42 -18.34
CA LYS A 140 26.77 -5.51 -19.49
C LYS A 140 25.47 -5.54 -20.29
N GLY A 141 24.55 -6.46 -20.01
CA GLY A 141 23.25 -6.57 -20.69
C GLY A 141 23.23 -7.49 -21.89
N GLU A 142 24.27 -8.31 -22.05
CA GLU A 142 24.28 -9.37 -23.04
C GLU A 142 23.42 -10.53 -22.52
N GLU A 143 22.47 -10.98 -23.34
CA GLU A 143 21.63 -12.13 -23.04
C GLU A 143 22.45 -13.41 -23.22
N ILE A 144 22.68 -14.14 -22.12
CA ILE A 144 23.40 -15.43 -22.15
C ILE A 144 22.41 -16.57 -22.33
N ILE A 145 21.29 -16.50 -21.59
CA ILE A 145 20.24 -17.51 -21.60
C ILE A 145 18.92 -16.79 -21.84
N PRO A 146 18.26 -17.02 -22.98
CA PRO A 146 16.94 -16.46 -23.24
C PRO A 146 15.92 -16.96 -22.23
N LEU A 147 14.94 -16.11 -21.90
CA LEU A 147 13.85 -16.47 -20.99
C LEU A 147 13.08 -17.70 -21.49
N GLN A 148 13.13 -18.79 -20.72
CA GLN A 148 12.34 -19.99 -21.00
C GLN A 148 10.91 -19.85 -20.46
N THR A 149 9.95 -19.60 -21.37
CA THR A 149 8.57 -19.30 -20.99
C THR A 149 7.68 -20.52 -20.80
N THR A 150 7.93 -21.63 -21.51
CA THR A 150 7.05 -22.81 -21.48
C THR A 150 6.93 -23.42 -20.08
N GLU A 151 8.06 -23.75 -19.45
CA GLU A 151 8.09 -24.32 -18.09
C GLU A 151 7.60 -23.31 -17.05
N LEU A 152 7.99 -22.05 -17.19
CA LEU A 152 7.53 -20.97 -16.32
C LEU A 152 6.00 -20.84 -16.31
N THR A 153 5.36 -20.87 -17.48
CA THR A 153 3.90 -20.77 -17.59
C THR A 153 3.22 -21.93 -16.87
N ILE A 154 3.73 -23.16 -17.02
CA ILE A 154 3.21 -24.34 -16.31
C ILE A 154 3.31 -24.15 -14.80
N GLN A 155 4.49 -23.78 -14.30
CA GLN A 155 4.71 -23.59 -12.85
C GLN A 155 3.88 -22.45 -12.26
N LEU A 156 3.75 -21.32 -12.99
CA LEU A 156 2.86 -20.22 -12.59
C LEU A 156 1.40 -20.67 -12.56
N GLN A 157 0.96 -21.48 -13.53
CA GLN A 157 -0.41 -22.01 -13.58
C GLN A 157 -0.68 -22.96 -12.41
N GLU A 158 0.27 -23.82 -12.03
CA GLU A 158 0.16 -24.70 -10.85
C GLU A 158 0.04 -23.90 -9.55
N VAL A 159 0.88 -22.88 -9.38
CA VAL A 159 0.83 -21.95 -8.24
C VAL A 159 -0.52 -21.24 -8.19
N TYR A 160 -1.02 -20.78 -9.33
CA TYR A 160 -2.33 -20.17 -9.44
C TYR A 160 -3.45 -21.14 -9.07
N THR A 161 -3.42 -22.38 -9.58
CA THR A 161 -4.40 -23.42 -9.23
C THR A 161 -4.38 -23.75 -7.73
N ALA A 162 -3.22 -23.66 -7.07
CA ALA A 162 -3.07 -23.82 -5.62
C ALA A 162 -3.59 -22.63 -4.78
N GLY A 163 -4.21 -21.63 -5.41
CA GLY A 163 -4.88 -20.50 -4.73
C GLY A 163 -3.97 -19.30 -4.44
N ILE A 164 -2.72 -19.29 -4.93
CA ILE A 164 -1.82 -18.12 -4.80
C ILE A 164 -2.20 -17.11 -5.89
N ARG A 165 -2.36 -15.83 -5.51
CA ARG A 165 -2.78 -14.74 -6.42
C ARG A 165 -1.81 -13.57 -6.46
N SER A 166 -0.81 -13.57 -5.57
CA SER A 166 0.24 -12.56 -5.52
C SER A 166 1.58 -13.14 -5.98
N CYS A 167 2.30 -12.37 -6.79
CA CYS A 167 3.57 -12.76 -7.41
C CYS A 167 4.62 -11.65 -7.25
N ALA A 168 5.79 -12.00 -6.72
CA ALA A 168 6.97 -11.14 -6.69
C ALA A 168 7.98 -11.63 -7.73
N ILE A 169 8.38 -10.78 -8.67
CA ILE A 169 9.32 -11.13 -9.76
C ILE A 169 10.63 -10.40 -9.53
N VAL A 170 11.72 -11.15 -9.31
CA VAL A 170 13.03 -10.61 -8.95
C VAL A 170 14.12 -11.34 -9.74
N LEU A 171 14.57 -10.76 -10.85
CA LEU A 171 15.63 -11.34 -11.66
C LEU A 171 16.99 -10.66 -11.42
N MET A 172 18.07 -11.42 -11.63
CA MET A 172 19.42 -10.90 -11.64
C MET A 172 19.58 -9.86 -12.75
N TYR A 173 20.17 -8.70 -12.40
CA TYR A 173 20.26 -7.52 -13.28
C TYR A 173 18.92 -6.95 -13.79
N GLY A 174 17.76 -7.43 -13.30
CA GLY A 174 16.43 -6.93 -13.69
C GLY A 174 16.26 -5.42 -13.50
N TYR A 175 16.91 -4.85 -12.48
CA TYR A 175 16.95 -3.39 -12.23
C TYR A 175 17.47 -2.55 -13.41
N ARG A 176 18.24 -3.17 -14.33
CA ARG A 176 18.86 -2.51 -15.50
C ARG A 176 18.35 -3.07 -16.83
N TYR A 177 18.08 -4.38 -16.88
CA TYR A 177 17.63 -5.08 -18.09
C TYR A 177 16.24 -5.72 -17.83
N PRO A 178 15.16 -4.92 -17.87
CA PRO A 178 13.85 -5.33 -17.35
C PRO A 178 13.05 -6.26 -18.27
N LYS A 179 13.53 -6.52 -19.49
CA LYS A 179 12.77 -7.24 -20.53
C LYS A 179 12.23 -8.59 -20.07
N HIS A 180 13.04 -9.39 -19.39
CA HIS A 180 12.60 -10.68 -18.87
C HIS A 180 11.55 -10.52 -17.77
N GLU A 181 11.77 -9.61 -16.81
CA GLU A 181 10.79 -9.36 -15.75
C GLU A 181 9.44 -8.89 -16.30
N GLN A 182 9.45 -8.03 -17.32
CA GLN A 182 8.25 -7.56 -18.01
C GLN A 182 7.53 -8.72 -18.72
N LYS A 183 8.27 -9.62 -19.38
CA LYS A 183 7.64 -10.76 -20.04
C LYS A 183 7.02 -11.75 -19.04
N ILE A 184 7.66 -11.97 -17.90
CA ILE A 184 7.09 -12.78 -16.81
C ILE A 184 5.82 -12.11 -16.25
N LYS A 185 5.83 -10.77 -16.10
CA LYS A 185 4.65 -10.00 -15.69
C LYS A 185 3.47 -10.23 -16.63
N GLU A 186 3.68 -10.14 -17.94
CA GLU A 186 2.64 -10.41 -18.95
C GLU A 186 2.05 -11.81 -18.80
N ILE A 187 2.89 -12.83 -18.69
CA ILE A 187 2.45 -14.23 -18.50
C ILE A 187 1.62 -14.38 -17.22
N ALA A 188 2.09 -13.81 -16.11
CA ALA A 188 1.36 -13.85 -14.84
C ALA A 188 0.01 -13.11 -14.93
N GLN A 189 -0.06 -12.00 -15.69
CA GLN A 189 -1.32 -11.29 -15.96
C GLN A 189 -2.28 -12.13 -16.80
N GLU A 190 -1.79 -12.80 -17.84
CA GLU A 190 -2.57 -13.68 -18.71
C GLU A 190 -3.17 -14.87 -17.94
N ILE A 191 -2.42 -15.44 -16.98
CA ILE A 191 -2.91 -16.51 -16.09
C ILE A 191 -3.97 -16.00 -15.11
N GLY A 192 -3.91 -14.72 -14.74
CA GLY A 192 -4.91 -14.06 -13.88
C GLY A 192 -4.41 -13.69 -12.47
N PHE A 193 -3.10 -13.64 -12.22
CA PHE A 193 -2.57 -13.10 -10.96
C PHE A 193 -3.08 -11.68 -10.74
N THR A 194 -3.66 -11.41 -9.57
CA THR A 194 -4.30 -10.13 -9.27
C THR A 194 -3.32 -9.10 -8.69
N GLN A 195 -2.19 -9.55 -8.16
CA GLN A 195 -1.10 -8.71 -7.70
C GLN A 195 0.22 -9.22 -8.25
N ILE A 196 0.97 -8.35 -8.94
CA ILE A 196 2.27 -8.68 -9.51
C ILE A 196 3.21 -7.53 -9.22
N SER A 197 4.19 -7.76 -8.36
CA SER A 197 5.22 -6.80 -8.00
C SER A 197 6.50 -7.14 -8.74
N VAL A 198 6.96 -6.22 -9.58
CA VAL A 198 8.12 -6.43 -10.45
C VAL A 198 9.30 -5.64 -9.92
N SER A 199 10.44 -6.30 -9.72
CA SER A 199 11.50 -5.72 -8.89
C SER A 199 12.09 -4.42 -9.44
N HIS A 200 12.25 -4.29 -10.76
CA HIS A 200 12.71 -3.03 -11.36
C HIS A 200 11.71 -1.87 -11.24
N GLU A 201 10.41 -2.15 -11.12
CA GLU A 201 9.38 -1.13 -10.94
C GLU A 201 9.26 -0.72 -9.47
N VAL A 202 9.36 -1.70 -8.55
CA VAL A 202 9.17 -1.49 -7.12
C VAL A 202 10.41 -0.89 -6.47
N SER A 203 11.60 -1.39 -6.79
CA SER A 203 12.86 -0.95 -6.18
C SER A 203 14.01 -1.13 -7.19
N PRO A 204 14.28 -0.16 -8.07
CA PRO A 204 15.30 -0.25 -9.12
C PRO A 204 16.75 -0.16 -8.58
N LEU A 205 17.02 -0.80 -7.45
CA LEU A 205 18.34 -0.87 -6.81
C LEU A 205 19.13 -2.06 -7.34
N MET A 206 20.44 -1.92 -7.50
CA MET A 206 21.31 -3.00 -7.99
C MET A 206 21.30 -4.25 -7.08
N LYS A 207 21.20 -4.06 -5.75
CA LYS A 207 21.36 -5.13 -4.75
C LYS A 207 20.18 -6.11 -4.78
N LEU A 208 20.44 -7.37 -5.17
CA LEU A 208 19.42 -8.41 -5.32
C LEU A 208 18.61 -8.63 -4.03
N VAL A 209 19.27 -8.80 -2.89
CA VAL A 209 18.60 -9.13 -1.61
C VAL A 209 17.66 -7.99 -1.19
N SER A 210 18.17 -6.77 -1.03
CA SER A 210 17.35 -5.63 -0.62
C SER A 210 16.23 -5.30 -1.60
N ARG A 211 16.50 -5.37 -2.92
CA ARG A 211 15.48 -5.21 -3.96
C ARG A 211 14.41 -6.30 -3.86
N GLY A 212 14.84 -7.55 -3.69
CA GLY A 212 13.95 -8.70 -3.57
C GLY A 212 13.07 -8.62 -2.34
N ASP A 213 13.63 -8.28 -1.16
CA ASP A 213 12.88 -8.12 0.08
C ASP A 213 11.79 -7.05 -0.07
N THR A 214 12.12 -5.88 -0.64
CA THR A 214 11.13 -4.83 -0.90
C THR A 214 10.04 -5.30 -1.87
N THR A 215 10.42 -6.04 -2.92
CA THR A 215 9.47 -6.56 -3.93
C THR A 215 8.52 -7.58 -3.34
N VAL A 216 9.02 -8.48 -2.49
CA VAL A 216 8.21 -9.48 -1.78
C VAL A 216 7.26 -8.81 -0.79
N VAL A 217 7.77 -7.86 0.00
CA VAL A 217 6.93 -7.08 0.95
C VAL A 217 5.81 -6.36 0.21
N ASP A 218 6.12 -5.75 -0.93
CA ASP A 218 5.12 -5.08 -1.75
C ASP A 218 4.05 -6.05 -2.27
N ALA A 219 4.45 -7.21 -2.82
CA ALA A 219 3.53 -8.24 -3.28
C ALA A 219 2.63 -8.77 -2.16
N TYR A 220 3.21 -8.94 -0.97
CA TYR A 220 2.53 -9.49 0.20
C TYR A 220 1.47 -8.54 0.78
N LEU A 221 1.75 -7.23 0.79
CA LEU A 221 0.93 -6.22 1.49
C LEU A 221 -0.01 -5.41 0.57
N SER A 222 0.37 -5.17 -0.68
CA SER A 222 -0.42 -4.36 -1.62
C SER A 222 -1.88 -4.82 -1.77
N PRO A 223 -2.21 -6.13 -1.83
CA PRO A 223 -3.61 -6.57 -1.93
C PRO A 223 -4.46 -6.14 -0.74
N ILE A 224 -3.91 -6.20 0.48
CA ILE A 224 -4.61 -5.81 1.71
C ILE A 224 -4.91 -4.31 1.68
N LEU A 225 -3.90 -3.51 1.33
CA LEU A 225 -4.05 -2.06 1.21
C LEU A 225 -5.06 -1.68 0.15
N LEU A 226 -5.03 -2.33 -1.01
CA LEU A 226 -5.97 -2.05 -2.08
C LEU A 226 -7.41 -2.35 -1.66
N ARG A 227 -7.64 -3.46 -0.93
CA ARG A 227 -8.97 -3.76 -0.35
C ARG A 227 -9.42 -2.67 0.61
N TYR A 228 -8.54 -2.20 1.49
CA TYR A 228 -8.83 -1.13 2.43
C TYR A 228 -9.13 0.21 1.73
N VAL A 229 -8.26 0.63 0.80
CA VAL A 229 -8.44 1.85 0.00
C VAL A 229 -9.74 1.81 -0.77
N ASN A 230 -10.10 0.66 -1.37
CA ASN A 230 -11.35 0.49 -2.10
C ASN A 230 -12.57 0.55 -1.18
N GLN A 231 -12.50 -0.02 0.02
CA GLN A 231 -13.59 0.06 1.01
C GLN A 231 -13.88 1.52 1.41
N VAL A 232 -12.85 2.29 1.71
CA VAL A 232 -12.96 3.72 2.04
C VAL A 232 -13.48 4.50 0.84
N SER A 233 -12.88 4.30 -0.34
CA SER A 233 -13.25 5.00 -1.57
C SER A 233 -14.70 4.71 -2.00
N ASN A 234 -15.16 3.47 -1.88
CA ASN A 234 -16.54 3.10 -2.23
C ASN A 234 -17.56 3.70 -1.25
N SER A 235 -17.20 3.80 0.03
CA SER A 235 -18.03 4.44 1.04
C SER A 235 -18.21 5.94 0.78
N LEU A 236 -17.17 6.58 0.23
CA LEU A 236 -17.22 7.98 -0.21
C LEU A 236 -17.96 8.16 -1.55
N LYS A 237 -17.86 7.19 -2.49
CA LYS A 237 -18.54 7.24 -3.81
C LYS A 237 -20.03 6.92 -3.79
N LYS A 238 -20.53 6.11 -2.85
CA LYS A 238 -21.98 5.93 -2.66
C LYS A 238 -22.72 7.24 -2.33
N GLY A 239 -21.95 8.31 -2.10
CA GLY A 239 -22.30 9.72 -2.10
C GLY A 239 -22.93 10.29 -3.38
N THR A 240 -22.45 9.83 -4.54
CA THR A 240 -22.66 10.51 -5.82
C THR A 240 -23.75 9.84 -6.63
N GLY A 241 -25.01 10.25 -6.42
CA GLY A 241 -26.12 10.13 -7.39
C GLY A 241 -26.54 8.71 -7.81
N ASN A 242 -27.61 8.20 -7.20
CA ASN A 242 -28.47 7.21 -7.83
C ASN A 242 -29.10 7.81 -9.10
N ARG A 243 -28.62 7.44 -10.29
CA ARG A 243 -29.46 7.26 -11.47
C ARG A 243 -29.05 5.99 -12.22
N GLU A 244 -30.03 5.09 -12.28
CA GLU A 244 -30.22 3.96 -13.19
C GLU A 244 -29.42 2.68 -12.94
N GLN A 245 -30.15 1.73 -12.34
CA GLN A 245 -29.90 0.29 -12.40
C GLN A 245 -29.97 -0.18 -13.86
N GLY A 246 -28.84 -0.70 -14.36
CA GLY A 246 -28.75 -1.49 -15.57
C GLY A 246 -28.10 -2.83 -15.24
N THR A 247 -28.75 -3.89 -15.66
CA THR A 247 -28.55 -5.31 -15.38
C THR A 247 -27.11 -5.83 -15.38
N GLU A 248 -26.83 -6.67 -14.39
CA GLU A 248 -25.60 -7.45 -14.21
C GLU A 248 -25.34 -8.43 -15.35
N LYS A 249 -24.17 -8.27 -15.98
CA LYS A 249 -23.16 -9.30 -16.29
C LYS A 249 -22.32 -8.76 -17.44
N GLU A 250 -21.16 -8.17 -17.15
CA GLU A 250 -20.01 -8.17 -18.08
C GLU A 250 -18.75 -7.50 -17.48
N ASN A 251 -17.66 -8.26 -17.51
CA ASN A 251 -16.25 -7.87 -17.61
C ASN A 251 -15.66 -6.85 -16.62
N TYR A 252 -15.04 -7.41 -15.57
CA TYR A 252 -14.06 -6.76 -14.68
C TYR A 252 -12.94 -6.00 -15.44
N PHE A 253 -12.58 -6.44 -16.66
CA PHE A 253 -11.60 -5.76 -17.53
C PHE A 253 -12.13 -4.50 -18.23
N ALA A 254 -13.42 -4.44 -18.57
CA ALA A 254 -14.00 -3.27 -19.24
C ALA A 254 -14.05 -2.04 -18.32
N LYS A 255 -14.17 -2.26 -17.00
CA LYS A 255 -14.17 -1.18 -15.99
C LYS A 255 -12.85 -0.42 -15.88
N LYS A 256 -11.73 -1.03 -16.29
CA LYS A 256 -10.40 -0.40 -16.29
C LYS A 256 -10.17 0.51 -17.52
N ILE A 257 -10.92 0.32 -18.60
CA ILE A 257 -10.86 1.15 -19.80
C ILE A 257 -11.94 2.26 -19.78
N LEU A 258 -13.09 1.99 -19.17
CA LEU A 258 -14.17 2.99 -19.00
C LEU A 258 -13.93 3.98 -17.83
N SER A 259 -12.86 3.84 -17.05
CA SER A 259 -12.53 4.78 -15.97
C SER A 259 -11.99 6.14 -16.47
N ASN A 260 -11.85 6.33 -17.79
CA ASN A 260 -11.33 7.57 -18.37
C ASN A 260 -12.42 8.55 -18.85
N ILE A 261 -13.71 8.29 -18.61
CA ILE A 261 -14.79 9.22 -18.96
C ILE A 261 -15.81 9.31 -17.83
N SER A 262 -15.42 9.99 -16.75
CA SER A 262 -16.33 10.72 -15.83
C SER A 262 -15.49 11.56 -14.87
N GLU A 263 -15.06 12.73 -15.34
CA GLU A 263 -14.62 13.85 -14.48
C GLU A 263 -15.83 14.42 -13.73
N ARG A 264 -16.41 13.64 -12.81
CA ARG A 264 -17.25 14.19 -11.73
C ARG A 264 -16.43 14.11 -10.45
N GLN A 265 -16.10 15.28 -9.95
CA GLN A 265 -15.25 15.62 -8.81
C GLN A 265 -15.30 14.59 -7.68
N SER A 266 -14.42 13.59 -7.74
CA SER A 266 -14.22 12.63 -6.66
C SER A 266 -13.32 13.26 -5.59
N VAL A 267 -13.71 13.15 -4.32
CA VAL A 267 -12.90 13.61 -3.17
C VAL A 267 -11.44 13.20 -3.33
N LYS A 268 -10.51 14.13 -3.12
CA LYS A 268 -9.08 13.84 -3.18
C LYS A 268 -8.67 13.01 -1.95
N LEU A 269 -8.52 11.71 -2.14
CA LEU A 269 -8.10 10.77 -1.10
C LEU A 269 -6.59 10.53 -1.19
N MET A 270 -5.87 10.95 -0.15
CA MET A 270 -4.41 10.90 -0.07
C MET A 270 -3.97 10.00 1.09
N PHE A 271 -2.91 9.23 0.92
CA PHE A 271 -2.33 8.37 1.95
C PHE A 271 -0.91 8.80 2.30
N MET A 272 -0.60 8.77 3.60
CA MET A 272 0.74 8.99 4.14
C MET A 272 1.65 7.82 3.74
N GLN A 273 2.88 8.14 3.38
CA GLN A 273 3.93 7.19 3.03
C GLN A 273 5.00 7.14 4.11
N SER A 274 5.80 6.07 4.12
CA SER A 274 6.93 5.82 5.02
C SER A 274 8.03 6.90 4.95
N ASN A 275 8.09 7.65 3.85
CA ASN A 275 9.00 8.79 3.67
C ASN A 275 8.44 10.13 4.22
N GLY A 276 7.25 10.14 4.82
CA GLY A 276 6.56 11.33 5.32
C GLY A 276 5.82 12.15 4.25
N GLY A 277 5.79 11.68 3.00
CA GLY A 277 5.05 12.28 1.90
C GLY A 277 3.60 11.77 1.81
N LEU A 278 2.80 12.44 0.98
CA LEU A 278 1.44 12.01 0.65
C LEU A 278 1.38 11.54 -0.80
N THR A 279 0.68 10.43 -1.05
CA THR A 279 0.39 9.94 -2.40
C THR A 279 -1.12 9.77 -2.61
N ASP A 280 -1.55 9.76 -3.86
CA ASP A 280 -2.92 9.43 -4.22
C ASP A 280 -3.23 7.97 -3.84
N ALA A 281 -4.46 7.72 -3.39
CA ALA A 281 -4.98 6.39 -3.05
C ALA A 281 -4.69 5.30 -4.10
N GLN A 282 -4.78 5.63 -5.39
CA GLN A 282 -4.56 4.67 -6.47
C GLN A 282 -3.08 4.32 -6.68
N LYS A 283 -2.17 5.16 -6.18
CA LYS A 283 -0.71 4.99 -6.27
C LYS A 283 -0.10 4.47 -4.96
N PHE A 284 -0.92 4.19 -3.95
CA PHE A 284 -0.44 3.72 -2.66
C PHE A 284 -0.07 2.24 -2.72
N GLN A 285 1.17 1.91 -2.38
CA GLN A 285 1.75 0.57 -2.50
C GLN A 285 2.13 0.00 -1.14
N GLY A 286 2.17 -1.33 -1.06
CA GLY A 286 2.56 -2.11 0.12
C GLY A 286 3.84 -1.60 0.76
N LYS A 287 4.91 -1.47 -0.04
CA LYS A 287 6.23 -1.03 0.43
C LYS A 287 6.24 0.38 1.05
N ASP A 288 5.36 1.27 0.60
CA ASP A 288 5.37 2.68 1.02
C ASP A 288 4.51 2.92 2.26
N SER A 289 3.73 1.92 2.68
CA SER A 289 2.77 2.05 3.78
C SER A 289 3.33 1.73 5.16
N ILE A 290 4.42 0.96 5.21
CA ILE A 290 5.03 0.48 6.45
C ILE A 290 5.56 1.67 7.24
N LEU A 291 5.14 1.79 8.50
CA LEU A 291 5.48 2.92 9.38
C LEU A 291 5.06 4.30 8.86
N SER A 292 4.04 4.37 7.99
CA SER A 292 3.50 5.65 7.49
C SER A 292 2.91 6.54 8.59
N GLY A 293 2.25 5.98 9.61
CA GLY A 293 1.74 6.72 10.78
C GLY A 293 2.85 7.45 11.54
N PRO A 294 3.87 6.72 12.06
CA PRO A 294 5.03 7.33 12.72
C PRO A 294 5.75 8.37 11.85
N ALA A 295 5.88 8.14 10.54
CA ALA A 295 6.45 9.12 9.62
C ALA A 295 5.68 10.44 9.61
N GLY A 296 4.33 10.38 9.64
CA GLY A 296 3.47 11.55 9.80
C GLY A 296 3.68 12.27 11.13
N GLY A 297 3.82 11.52 12.23
CA GLY A 297 4.15 12.04 13.55
C GLY A 297 5.47 12.81 13.57
N ILE A 298 6.52 12.28 12.93
CA ILE A 298 7.82 12.96 12.79
C ILE A 298 7.69 14.26 11.99
N VAL A 299 6.95 14.25 10.88
CA VAL A 299 6.72 15.47 10.08
C VAL A 299 6.03 16.55 10.92
N GLY A 300 5.01 16.18 11.70
CA GLY A 300 4.33 17.08 12.63
C GLY A 300 5.27 17.60 13.72
N ALA A 301 6.03 16.72 14.37
CA ALA A 301 6.98 17.06 15.42
C ALA A 301 8.03 18.06 14.93
N VAL A 302 8.58 17.87 13.72
CA VAL A 302 9.54 18.80 13.12
C VAL A 302 8.93 20.19 12.91
N GLN A 303 7.70 20.29 12.42
CA GLN A 303 7.05 21.59 12.20
C GLN A 303 6.74 22.29 13.53
N THR A 304 6.16 21.58 14.49
CA THR A 304 5.87 22.12 15.83
C THR A 304 7.15 22.59 16.53
N SER A 305 8.22 21.82 16.42
CA SER A 305 9.50 22.16 17.05
C SER A 305 10.14 23.40 16.42
N LYS A 306 10.06 23.54 15.09
CA LYS A 306 10.49 24.77 14.40
C LYS A 306 9.71 25.99 14.88
N MET A 307 8.39 25.88 15.05
CA MET A 307 7.55 26.96 15.57
C MET A 307 7.92 27.34 17.00
N ALA A 308 8.35 26.36 17.80
CA ALA A 308 8.81 26.56 19.17
C ALA A 308 10.30 26.96 19.28
N GLY A 309 11.03 27.06 18.16
CA GLY A 309 12.46 27.43 18.15
C GLY A 309 13.44 26.30 18.51
N PHE A 310 13.00 25.04 18.49
CA PHE A 310 13.85 23.88 18.75
C PHE A 310 14.38 23.25 17.44
N HIS A 311 15.68 22.99 17.39
CA HIS A 311 16.36 22.43 16.21
C HIS A 311 16.85 20.98 16.38
N LYS A 312 16.81 20.46 17.61
CA LYS A 312 17.15 19.08 17.94
C LYS A 312 16.03 18.52 18.80
N ILE A 313 15.42 17.44 18.34
CA ILE A 313 14.29 16.81 19.00
C ILE A 313 14.46 15.30 18.99
N ILE A 314 13.82 14.67 19.95
CA ILE A 314 13.59 13.23 20.00
C ILE A 314 12.07 13.07 20.04
N SER A 315 11.52 12.36 19.07
CA SER A 315 10.11 11.93 19.09
C SER A 315 9.97 10.71 20.00
N PHE A 316 8.85 10.61 20.69
CA PHE A 316 8.50 9.43 21.45
C PHE A 316 6.98 9.26 21.37
N ASP A 317 6.53 8.24 20.65
CA ASP A 317 5.11 7.92 20.48
C ASP A 317 4.84 6.52 21.03
N MET A 318 3.97 6.43 22.02
CA MET A 318 3.63 5.19 22.69
C MET A 318 2.15 4.90 22.49
N GLY A 319 1.86 3.86 21.71
CA GLY A 319 0.53 3.33 21.52
C GLY A 319 0.22 2.14 22.44
N GLY A 320 -0.92 1.50 22.21
CA GLY A 320 -1.30 0.26 22.92
C GLY A 320 -0.54 -0.99 22.45
N THR A 321 0.16 -0.94 21.31
CA THR A 321 0.81 -2.09 20.66
C THR A 321 2.29 -1.87 20.38
N SER A 322 2.70 -0.65 20.03
CA SER A 322 4.08 -0.29 19.72
C SER A 322 4.54 0.94 20.49
N THR A 323 5.86 1.13 20.55
CA THR A 323 6.49 2.39 20.93
C THR A 323 7.50 2.75 19.86
N ASP A 324 7.33 3.92 19.27
CA ASP A 324 8.11 4.44 18.16
C ASP A 324 8.95 5.63 18.66
N VAL A 325 10.27 5.58 18.41
CA VAL A 325 11.27 6.58 18.88
C VAL A 325 11.98 7.20 17.68
#